data_AF-A0A7C3XLX2-F1
#
_entry.id   AF-A0A7C3XLX2-F1
#
_cell.length_a   1.000
_cell.length_b   1.000
_cell.length_c   1.000
_cell.angle_alpha   90.00
_cell.angle_beta   90.00
_cell.angle_gamma   90.00
#
_symmetry.space_group_name_H-M   'P 1'
#
loop_
_entity.id
_entity.type
_entity.pdbx_description
1 polymer ?
#
loop_
_entity_poly.entity_id
_entity_poly.type
_entity_poly.pdbx_seq_one_letter_code
_entity_poly.pdbx_strand_id
1 'polypeptide(L)' 'MATYIDTSILVSVLDTSDGLHSPARTCLDEVPQGIITELVVAEFFNVISRR' A
#
# COMPACT_ATOMS: atom_id res chain seq x y z
N MET A 1 -8.11 -8.63 14.90
CA MET A 1 -8.89 -8.52 13.65
C MET A 1 -7.90 -8.22 12.55
N ALA A 2 -7.90 -8.98 11.45
CA ALA A 2 -6.95 -8.77 10.36
C ALA A 2 -7.47 -7.69 9.40
N THR A 3 -6.56 -6.86 8.89
CA THR A 3 -6.89 -5.75 7.98
C THR A 3 -6.33 -6.05 6.59
N TYR A 4 -7.16 -5.95 5.56
CA TYR A 4 -6.69 -6.08 4.17
C TYR A 4 -6.03 -4.79 3.72
N ILE A 5 -4.82 -4.91 3.16
CA ILE A 5 -4.06 -3.79 2.60
C ILE A 5 -4.31 -3.75 1.10
N ASP A 6 -4.73 -2.57 0.62
CA ASP A 6 -4.98 -2.31 -0.79
C ASP A 6 -3.73 -1.79 -1.51
N THR A 7 -3.71 -1.95 -2.84
CA THR A 7 -2.62 -1.49 -3.71
C THR A 7 -2.35 0.01 -3.57
N SER A 8 -3.38 0.83 -3.42
CA SER A 8 -3.25 2.29 -3.29
C SER A 8 -2.38 2.71 -2.09
N ILE A 9 -2.55 2.05 -0.94
CA ILE A 9 -1.75 2.30 0.27
C ILE A 9 -0.27 1.97 0.01
N LEU A 10 0.00 0.81 -0.60
CA LEU A 10 1.36 0.38 -0.93
C LEU A 10 2.05 1.35 -1.89
N VAL A 11 1.32 1.85 -2.88
CA VAL A 11 1.84 2.82 -3.86
C VAL A 11 2.15 4.16 -3.18
N SER A 12 1.22 4.72 -2.40
CA SER A 12 1.44 5.99 -1.71
C SER A 12 2.57 5.93 -0.69
N VAL A 13 2.81 4.79 -0.04
CA VAL A 13 3.95 4.63 0.88
C VAL A 13 5.31 4.68 0.17
N LEU A 14 5.39 4.28 -1.11
CA LEU A 14 6.64 4.29 -1.86
C LEU A 14 6.90 5.61 -2.58
N ASP A 15 5.86 6.35 -2.94
CA ASP A 15 5.96 7.63 -3.62
C ASP A 15 6.04 8.78 -2.60
N THR A 16 7.24 9.27 -2.31
CA THR A 16 7.45 10.40 -1.38
C THR A 16 6.90 11.73 -1.89
N SER A 17 6.53 11.81 -3.17
CA SER A 17 5.89 13.01 -3.75
C SER A 17 4.36 12.96 -3.64
N ASP A 18 3.79 11.81 -3.29
CA ASP A 18 2.36 11.65 -3.07
C ASP A 18 1.93 12.42 -1.81
N GLY A 19 0.88 13.25 -1.92
CA GLY A 19 0.30 13.97 -0.79
C GLY A 19 -0.25 13.03 0.30
N LEU A 20 -0.47 11.76 -0.03
CA LEU A 20 -0.92 10.70 0.89
C LEU A 20 0.23 9.86 1.44
N HIS A 21 1.49 10.17 1.13
CA HIS A 21 2.65 9.42 1.62
C HIS A 21 2.64 9.23 3.14
N SER A 22 2.57 10.34 3.90
CA SER A 22 2.59 10.28 5.37
C SER A 22 1.36 9.58 5.96
N PRO A 23 0.11 9.90 5.54
CA PRO A 23 -1.07 9.16 5.99
C PRO A 23 -1.02 7.66 5.70
N ALA A 24 -0.57 7.25 4.50
CA ALA A 24 -0.48 5.85 4.12
C ALA A 24 0.58 5.11 4.95
N ARG A 25 1.71 5.78 5.27
CA ARG A 25 2.72 5.23 6.15
C ARG A 25 2.21 5.02 7.57
N THR A 26 1.56 6.03 8.15
CA THR A 26 0.92 5.91 9.46
C THR A 26 -0.10 4.79 9.48
N CYS A 27 -0.93 4.67 8.44
CA CYS A 27 -1.92 3.61 8.32
C CYS A 27 -1.26 2.21 8.37
N LEU A 28 -0.15 1.99 7.66
CA LEU A 28 0.56 0.70 7.71
C LEU A 28 1.20 0.44 9.08
N ASP A 29 1.80 1.47 9.70
CA ASP A 29 2.45 1.34 10.99
C ASP A 29 1.44 1.04 12.13
N GLU A 30 0.19 1.51 11.99
CA GLU A 30 -0.91 1.27 12.94
C GLU A 30 -1.63 -0.07 12.72
N VAL A 31 -1.36 -0.81 11.63
CA VAL A 31 -1.99 -2.10 11.33
C VAL A 31 -1.16 -3.24 11.98
N PRO A 32 -1.63 -3.85 13.08
CA PRO A 32 -0.87 -4.90 13.77
C PRO A 32 -0.80 -6.22 12.99
N GLN A 33 -1.78 -6.47 12.10
CA GLN A 33 -1.80 -7.64 11.21
C GLN A 33 -2.44 -7.28 9.87
N GLY A 34 -1.58 -7.01 8.88
CA GLY A 34 -1.96 -6.73 7.50
C GLY A 34 -2.02 -8.00 6.65
N ILE A 35 -3.07 -8.14 5.84
CA ILE A 35 -3.19 -9.18 4.82
C ILE A 35 -3.02 -8.51 3.45
N ILE A 36 -2.04 -8.96 2.69
CA ILE A 36 -1.86 -8.61 1.28
C ILE A 36 -2.26 -9.84 0.46
N THR A 37 -3.21 -9.67 -0.47
CA THR A 37 -3.66 -10.75 -1.33
C THR A 37 -2.79 -10.86 -2.58
N GLU A 38 -2.79 -12.02 -3.24
CA GLU A 38 -2.07 -12.22 -4.51
C GLU A 38 -2.49 -11.22 -5.59
N LEU A 39 -3.78 -10.86 -5.61
CA LEU A 39 -4.32 -9.87 -6.55
C LEU A 39 -3.72 -8.48 -6.31
N VAL A 40 -3.61 -8.06 -5.04
CA VAL A 40 -2.98 -6.78 -4.66
C VAL A 40 -1.50 -6.78 -5.06
N VAL A 41 -0.79 -7.90 -4.87
CA VAL A 41 0.62 -8.01 -5.32
C VAL A 41 0.72 -7.84 -6.84
N ALA A 42 -0.13 -8.53 -7.60
CA ALA A 42 -0.11 -8.44 -9.06
C ALA A 42 -0.46 -7.03 -9.57
N GLU A 43 -1.46 -6.38 -8.97
CA GLU A 43 -1.82 -5.00 -9.29
C GLU A 43 -0.68 -4.03 -8.93
N PHE A 44 -0.10 -4.16 -7.75
CA PHE A 44 1.02 -3.35 -7.30
C PHE A 44 2.19 -3.38 -8.29
N PHE A 45 2.64 -4.57 -8.72
CA PHE A 45 3.69 -4.71 -9.73
C PHE A 45 3.31 -4.08 -11.08
N ASN A 46 2.05 -4.24 -11.50
CA ASN A 46 1.55 -3.60 -12.72
C ASN A 46 1.54 -2.06 -12.62
N VAL A 47 1.28 -1.50 -11.44
CA VAL A 47 1.28 -0.05 -11.22
C VAL A 47 2.71 0.49 -11.23
N ILE A 48 3.62 -0.09 -10.45
CA ILE A 48 5.00 0.43 -10.33
C ILE A 48 5.81 0.24 -11.62
N SER A 49 5.50 -0.77 -12.44
CA SER A 49 6.21 -0.97 -13.71
C SER A 49 5.82 0.04 -14.81
N ARG A 50 4.70 0.74 -14.63
CA ARG A 50 4.19 1.75 -15.57
C ARG A 50 4.50 3.18 -15.13
N ARG A 51 4.95 3.37 -13.90
CA ARG A 51 5.37 4.66 -13.32
C ARG A 51 6.88 4.78 -13.39
#